data_AF-A0A662T693-F1
#
_entry.id   AF-A0A662T693-F1
#
_cell.length_a   1.000
_cell.length_b   1.000
_cell.length_c   1.000
_cell.angle_alpha   90.00
_cell.angle_beta   90.00
_cell.angle_gamma   90.00
#
_symmetry.space_group_name_H-M   'P 1'
#
loop_
_entity.id
_entity.type
_entity.pdbx_description
1 polymer ?
#
loop_
_entity_poly.entity_id
_entity_poly.type
_entity_poly.pdbx_seq_one_letter_code
_entity_poly.pdbx_strand_id
1 'polypeptide(L)' 'MSVSNKILIWDVARGVLKLYILWLLDQRPMHGYEITKRVEKLIDARLSPSIVYSFLYKLEWLGLIRGKLLGQLENLF' A
#
# COMPACT_ATOMS: atom_id res chain seq x y z
N MET A 1 26.82 7.49 -12.27
CA MET A 1 25.58 6.97 -12.88
C MET A 1 24.79 8.13 -13.49
N SER A 2 24.31 7.99 -14.72
CA SER A 2 23.44 9.02 -15.37
C SER A 2 22.12 9.17 -14.60
N VAL A 3 21.60 10.40 -14.49
CA VAL A 3 20.33 10.74 -13.82
C VAL A 3 19.16 9.89 -14.34
N SER A 4 19.14 9.59 -15.64
CA SER A 4 18.10 8.78 -16.28
C SER A 4 18.01 7.36 -15.71
N ASN A 5 19.14 6.73 -15.36
CA ASN A 5 19.14 5.39 -14.79
C ASN A 5 18.54 5.39 -13.38
N LYS A 6 18.75 6.47 -12.62
CA LYS A 6 18.19 6.59 -11.27
C LYS A 6 16.66 6.67 -11.35
N ILE A 7 16.11 7.50 -12.25
CA ILE A 7 14.67 7.65 -12.44
C ILE A 7 14.00 6.31 -12.77
N LEU A 8 14.56 5.58 -13.74
CA LEU A 8 14.03 4.27 -14.15
C LEU A 8 13.94 3.28 -12.98
N ILE A 9 15.02 3.18 -12.18
CA ILE A 9 15.06 2.26 -11.03
C ILE A 9 13.98 2.60 -10.00
N TRP A 10 13.76 3.89 -9.72
CA TRP A 10 12.70 4.32 -8.79
C TRP A 10 11.30 4.02 -9.33
N ASP A 11 11.07 4.16 -10.64
CA ASP A 11 9.79 3.86 -11.25
C ASP A 11 9.46 2.37 -11.17
N VAL A 12 10.43 1.52 -11.48
CA VAL A 12 10.31 0.07 -11.35
C VAL A 12 10.06 -0.33 -9.90
N ALA A 13 10.85 0.19 -8.96
CA ALA A 13 10.69 -0.10 -7.53
C ALA A 13 9.29 0.29 -7.02
N ARG A 14 8.77 1.45 -7.43
CA ARG A 14 7.40 1.88 -7.10
C ARG A 14 6.34 0.97 -7.71
N GLY A 15 6.55 0.48 -8.93
CA GLY A 15 5.65 -0.48 -9.58
C GLY A 15 5.61 -1.81 -8.82
N VAL A 16 6.78 -2.38 -8.51
CA VAL A 16 6.91 -3.63 -7.76
C VAL A 16 6.27 -3.53 -6.37
N LEU A 17 6.49 -2.41 -5.67
CA LEU A 17 5.87 -2.18 -4.37
C LEU A 17 4.33 -2.21 -4.44
N LYS A 18 3.74 -1.57 -5.45
CA LYS A 18 2.27 -1.59 -5.64
C LYS A 18 1.75 -2.98 -5.93
N LEU A 19 2.46 -3.76 -6.76
CA LEU A 19 2.11 -5.15 -7.04
C LEU A 19 2.16 -6.01 -5.77
N TYR A 20 3.18 -5.82 -4.93
CA TYR A 20 3.27 -6.53 -3.65
C TYR A 20 2.12 -6.17 -2.70
N ILE A 21 1.73 -4.89 -2.62
CA ILE A 21 0.56 -4.47 -1.83
C ILE A 21 -0.72 -5.11 -2.34
N LEU A 22 -0.92 -5.17 -3.66
CA LEU A 22 -2.07 -5.86 -4.25
C LEU A 22 -2.08 -7.35 -3.93
N TRP A 23 -0.93 -8.01 -4.04
CA TRP A 23 -0.78 -9.41 -3.67
C TRP A 23 -1.13 -9.65 -2.20
N LEU A 24 -0.68 -8.77 -1.29
CA LEU A 24 -1.05 -8.85 0.13
C LEU A 24 -2.56 -8.74 0.35
N LEU A 25 -3.22 -7.79 -0.32
CA LEU A 25 -4.68 -7.59 -0.21
C LEU A 25 -5.47 -8.78 -0.77
N ASP A 26 -4.96 -9.44 -1.80
CA ASP A 26 -5.56 -10.65 -2.39
C ASP A 26 -5.52 -11.85 -1.43
N GLN A 27 -4.48 -11.96 -0.60
CA GLN A 27 -4.38 -13.07 0.37
C GLN A 27 -5.46 -13.00 1.46
N ARG A 28 -5.72 -11.80 1.98
CA ARG A 28 -6.79 -11.54 2.98
C ARG A 28 -7.00 -10.05 3.22
N PRO A 29 -8.13 -9.66 3.83
CA PRO A 29 -8.29 -8.32 4.38
C PRO A 29 -7.16 -7.97 5.36
N MET A 30 -6.60 -6.77 5.20
CA MET A 30 -5.52 -6.23 6.02
C MET A 30 -5.74 -4.74 6.28
N HIS A 31 -5.32 -4.27 7.46
CA HIS A 31 -5.27 -2.85 7.76
C HIS A 31 -4.04 -2.20 7.12
N GLY A 32 -4.12 -0.90 6.80
CA GLY A 32 -3.01 -0.16 6.19
C GLY A 32 -1.70 -0.22 7.00
N TYR A 33 -1.79 -0.23 8.33
CA TYR A 33 -0.64 -0.41 9.20
C TYR A 33 0.04 -1.78 9.04
N GLU A 34 -0.75 -2.84 8.92
CA GLU A 34 -0.24 -4.20 8.74
C GLU A 34 0.50 -4.34 7.40
N ILE A 35 -0.07 -3.78 6.34
CA ILE A 35 0.54 -3.71 5.00
C ILE A 35 1.87 -2.95 5.08
N THR A 36 1.87 -1.79 5.75
CA THR A 36 3.08 -0.98 5.96
C THR A 36 4.19 -1.80 6.63
N LYS A 37 3.88 -2.52 7.72
CA LYS A 37 4.87 -3.35 8.43
C LYS A 37 5.42 -4.49 7.58
N ARG A 38 4.58 -5.13 6.76
CA ARG A 38 5.04 -6.17 5.82
C ARG A 38 5.92 -5.61 4.72
N VAL A 39 5.62 -4.42 4.22
CA VAL A 39 6.46 -3.73 3.24
C VAL A 39 7.81 -3.36 3.86
N GLU A 40 7.82 -2.74 5.04
CA GLU A 40 9.07 -2.38 5.76
C GLU A 40 9.96 -3.60 5.96
N LYS A 41 9.37 -4.75 6.33
CA LYS A 41 10.09 -6.01 6.48
C LYS A 41 10.67 -6.54 5.17
N LEU A 42 9.96 -6.36 4.05
CA LEU A 42 10.44 -6.80 2.73
C LEU A 42 11.65 -5.99 2.25
N ILE A 43 11.63 -4.67 2.49
CA ILE A 43 12.67 -3.75 1.99
C ILE A 43 13.79 -3.49 3.00
N ASP A 44 13.69 -4.09 4.19
CA ASP A 44 14.59 -3.89 5.34
C ASP A 44 14.84 -2.40 5.66
N ALA A 45 13.79 -1.59 5.54
CA ALA A 45 13.86 -0.15 5.74
C ALA A 45 12.51 0.40 6.22
N ARG A 46 12.56 1.53 6.94
CA ARG A 46 11.36 2.25 7.34
C ARG A 46 10.71 2.92 6.12
N LEU A 47 9.38 2.88 6.10
CA LEU A 47 8.59 3.46 5.03
C LEU A 47 7.53 4.37 5.63
N SER A 48 7.41 5.57 5.06
CA SER A 48 6.32 6.48 5.45
C SER A 48 4.97 5.80 5.18
N PRO A 49 4.09 5.65 6.19
CA PRO A 49 2.77 5.03 5.99
C PRO A 49 1.98 5.69 4.87
N SER A 50 2.16 7.00 4.65
CA SER A 50 1.50 7.75 3.58
C SER A 50 1.69 7.11 2.20
N ILE A 51 2.81 6.45 1.92
CA ILE A 51 3.04 5.77 0.64
C ILE A 51 2.04 4.63 0.44
N VAL A 52 1.79 3.84 1.49
CA VAL A 52 0.80 2.75 1.46
C VAL A 52 -0.61 3.34 1.45
N TYR A 53 -0.93 4.25 2.37
CA TYR A 53 -2.27 4.82 2.49
C TYR A 53 -2.70 5.58 1.22
N SER A 54 -1.82 6.36 0.59
CA SER A 54 -2.13 7.02 -0.68
C SER A 54 -2.47 6.02 -1.79
N PHE A 55 -1.80 4.86 -1.81
CA PHE A 55 -2.14 3.83 -2.78
C PHE A 55 -3.47 3.14 -2.47
N LEU A 56 -3.73 2.82 -1.20
CA LEU A 56 -5.01 2.25 -0.77
C LEU A 56 -6.19 3.19 -1.06
N TYR A 57 -6.06 4.47 -0.74
CA TYR A 57 -7.09 5.46 -1.08
C TYR A 57 -7.33 5.57 -2.58
N LYS A 58 -6.27 5.47 -3.40
CA LYS A 58 -6.43 5.42 -4.85
C LYS A 58 -7.20 4.19 -5.30
N LEU A 59 -6.91 3.01 -4.75
CA LEU A 59 -7.64 1.78 -5.07
C LEU A 59 -9.11 1.84 -4.65
N GLU A 60 -9.37 2.41 -3.48
CA GLU A 60 -10.74 2.61 -2.97
C GLU A 60 -11.52 3.62 -3.83
N TRP A 61 -10.89 4.73 -4.21
CA TRP A 61 -11.48 5.71 -5.13
C TRP A 61 -11.78 5.12 -6.51
N LEU A 62 -10.96 4.19 -6.98
CA LEU A 62 -11.19 3.42 -8.21
C LEU A 62 -12.24 2.31 -8.05
N GLY A 63 -12.78 2.08 -6.84
CA GLY A 63 -13.75 1.03 -6.56
C GLY A 63 -13.17 -0.39 -6.56
N LEU A 64 -11.84 -0.54 -6.51
CA LEU A 64 -11.16 -1.84 -6.58
C LEU A 64 -11.07 -2.54 -5.21
N ILE A 65 -11.09 -1.75 -4.13
CA ILE A 65 -11.13 -2.24 -2.75
C ILE A 65 -12.15 -1.43 -1.95
N ARG A 66 -12.53 -1.93 -0.77
CA ARG A 66 -13.33 -1.18 0.21
C ARG A 66 -12.74 -1.35 1.59
N GLY A 67 -12.59 -0.24 2.31
CA GLY A 67 -12.33 -0.27 3.74
C GLY A 67 -13.56 -0.79 4.50
N LYS A 68 -13.33 -1.59 5.54
CA LYS A 68 -14.35 -1.88 6.56
C LYS A 68 -13.92 -1.27 7.89
N LEU A 69 -14.77 -0.43 8.46
CA LEU A 69 -14.64 0.01 9.85
C LEU A 69 -15.08 -1.15 10.74
N LEU A 70 -14.15 -1.71 11.52
CA LEU A 70 -14.45 -2.77 12.49
C LEU A 70 -14.51 -2.11 13.88
N GLY A 71 -15.72 -1.87 14.39
CA GLY A 71 -16.01 -1.25 15.69
C GLY A 71 -17.46 -0.77 15.82
N GLN A 72 -17.92 -0.43 17.04
CA GLN A 72 -19.31 -0.05 17.42
C GLN A 72 -19.96 1.13 16.64
N LEU A 73 -19.29 1.69 15.62
CA LEU A 73 -19.78 2.82 14.82
C LEU A 73 -20.66 2.39 13.63
N GLU A 74 -20.86 1.09 13.39
CA GLU A 74 -21.85 0.58 12.41
C GLU A 74 -23.31 0.96 12.76
N ASN A 75 -23.58 1.45 13.98
CA ASN A 75 -24.93 1.85 14.44
C ASN A 75 -25.18 3.38 14.45
N LEU A 76 -24.33 4.19 13.83
CA LEU A 76 -24.43 5.66 13.87
C LEU A 76 -24.66 6.34 12.52
N PHE A 77 -24.94 5.58 11.45
CA PHE A 77 -25.32 6.11 10.14
C PHE A 77 -26.48 5.33 9.53
#